data_AF-A0A7C7QMW5-F1
#
_entry.id   AF-A0A7C7QMW5-F1
#
_cell.length_a   1.000
_cell.length_b   1.000
_cell.length_c   1.000
_cell.angle_alpha   90.00
_cell.angle_beta   90.00
_cell.angle_gamma   90.00
#
_symmetry.space_group_name_H-M   'P 1'
#
loop_
_entity.id
_entity.type
_entity.pdbx_description
1 polymer ?
#
loop_
_entity_poly.entity_id
_entity_poly.type
_entity_poly.pdbx_seq_one_letter_code
_entity_poly.pdbx_strand_id
1 'polypeptide(L)'
;MHTLQDLLEPMAFSDLPPAWQDHDLATFSSAKRLWDYQQEALQFALKALWKYYEDFGDFTLDESDKANDDRKAHLWQWYRDNGLEENPDIPLQKQRRDVRALLEAYYPVEDGRISYRHCINRMSFWMAIASSSTSRKRRNCT
;
A
#
# COMPACT_ATOMS: atom_id res chain seq x y z
N MET A 1 -9.12 0.26 -14.58
CA MET A 1 -8.17 0.61 -13.51
C MET A 1 -7.62 -0.69 -12.97
N HIS A 2 -6.35 -0.99 -13.28
CA HIS A 2 -5.70 -2.17 -12.72
C HIS A 2 -5.52 -1.95 -11.22
N THR A 3 -6.00 -2.91 -10.43
CA THR A 3 -5.71 -2.91 -9.00
C THR A 3 -4.25 -3.30 -8.81
N LEU A 4 -3.70 -2.93 -7.68
CA LEU A 4 -2.36 -3.32 -7.29
C LEU A 4 -2.19 -4.83 -7.13
N GLN A 5 -3.27 -5.54 -6.84
CA GLN A 5 -3.28 -7.00 -6.89
C GLN A 5 -3.02 -7.47 -8.32
N ASP A 6 -3.68 -6.89 -9.33
CA ASP A 6 -3.48 -7.21 -10.75
C ASP A 6 -2.03 -6.94 -11.20
N LEU A 7 -1.38 -5.91 -10.65
CA LEU A 7 0.02 -5.60 -10.97
C LEU A 7 1.01 -6.59 -10.36
N LEU A 8 0.64 -7.21 -9.24
CA LEU A 8 1.46 -8.17 -8.50
C LEU A 8 1.11 -9.63 -8.83
N GLU A 9 -0.01 -9.89 -9.49
CA GLU A 9 -0.47 -11.21 -9.89
C GLU A 9 0.53 -11.93 -10.82
N PRO A 10 1.17 -11.27 -11.80
CA PRO A 10 2.19 -11.90 -12.64
C PRO A 10 3.45 -12.34 -11.88
N MET A 11 3.70 -11.80 -10.68
CA MET A 11 4.85 -12.16 -9.85
C MET A 11 4.48 -13.35 -8.96
N ALA A 12 5.17 -14.49 -9.10
CA ALA A 12 4.92 -15.61 -8.21
C ALA A 12 5.53 -15.34 -6.83
N PHE A 13 4.83 -15.74 -5.76
CA PHE A 13 5.35 -15.59 -4.39
C PHE A 13 6.64 -16.41 -4.19
N SER A 14 6.76 -17.54 -4.90
CA SER A 14 7.94 -18.40 -4.93
C SER A 14 9.19 -17.73 -5.51
N ASP A 15 9.04 -16.64 -6.26
CA ASP A 15 10.16 -15.93 -6.90
C ASP A 15 10.85 -14.96 -5.93
N LEU A 16 10.25 -14.68 -4.78
CA LEU A 16 10.84 -13.82 -3.75
C LEU A 16 12.07 -14.50 -3.12
N PRO A 17 13.04 -13.76 -2.57
CA PRO A 17 14.12 -14.36 -1.80
C PRO A 17 13.59 -15.14 -0.58
N PRO A 18 14.29 -16.20 -0.10
CA PRO A 18 13.82 -17.02 1.03
C PRO A 18 13.47 -16.22 2.30
N ALA A 19 14.20 -15.13 2.56
CA ALA A 19 13.95 -14.23 3.68
C ALA A 19 12.53 -13.63 3.70
N TRP A 20 11.90 -13.49 2.53
CA TRP A 20 10.54 -12.96 2.38
C TRP A 20 9.46 -14.06 2.34
N GLN A 21 9.86 -15.33 2.25
CA GLN A 21 8.96 -16.49 2.16
C GLN A 21 8.81 -17.25 3.49
N ASP A 22 9.82 -17.20 4.36
CA ASP A 22 9.92 -18.03 5.58
C ASP A 22 9.04 -17.54 6.76
N HIS A 23 7.91 -16.91 6.45
CA HIS A 23 6.97 -16.40 7.45
C HIS A 23 5.75 -17.32 7.58
N ASP A 24 5.36 -17.64 8.82
CA ASP A 24 4.08 -18.31 9.08
C ASP A 24 2.93 -17.32 8.83
N LEU A 25 2.31 -17.43 7.65
CA LEU A 25 1.17 -16.61 7.27
C LEU A 25 -0.16 -17.15 7.80
N ALA A 26 -0.20 -18.38 8.33
CA ALA A 26 -1.42 -19.02 8.77
C ALA A 26 -1.72 -18.73 10.24
N THR A 27 -0.70 -18.68 11.10
CA THR A 27 -0.90 -18.50 12.55
C THR A 27 -0.88 -17.03 12.93
N PHE A 28 -2.05 -16.46 13.23
CA PHE A 28 -2.15 -15.09 13.75
C PHE A 28 -1.89 -15.03 15.27
N SER A 29 -2.38 -16.02 16.01
CA SER A 29 -2.10 -16.19 17.44
C SER A 29 -2.23 -17.65 17.84
N SER A 30 -1.87 -17.99 19.08
CA SER A 30 -1.98 -19.35 19.62
C SER A 30 -3.39 -19.97 19.49
N ALA A 31 -4.43 -19.14 19.38
CA ALA A 31 -5.82 -19.56 19.27
C ALA A 31 -6.48 -19.22 17.91
N LYS A 32 -5.79 -18.50 17.02
CA LYS A 32 -6.39 -17.98 15.78
C LYS A 32 -5.52 -18.28 14.57
N ARG A 33 -6.16 -18.88 13.56
CA ARG A 33 -5.59 -19.09 12.24
C ARG A 33 -6.30 -18.21 11.22
N LEU A 34 -5.53 -17.70 10.27
CA LEU A 34 -6.02 -16.91 9.15
C LEU A 34 -6.66 -17.83 8.10
N TRP A 35 -7.75 -17.38 7.52
CA TRP A 35 -8.38 -18.04 6.38
C TRP A 35 -7.53 -17.87 5.12
N ASP A 36 -7.70 -18.76 4.14
CA ASP A 36 -6.86 -18.80 2.92
C ASP A 36 -6.78 -17.45 2.21
N TYR A 37 -7.90 -16.75 2.06
CA TYR A 37 -7.93 -15.42 1.44
C TYR A 37 -7.15 -14.36 2.23
N GLN A 38 -7.05 -14.50 3.56
CA GLN A 38 -6.28 -13.58 4.40
C GLN A 38 -4.78 -13.88 4.27
N GLN A 39 -4.41 -15.16 4.15
CA GLN A 39 -3.04 -15.56 3.89
C GLN A 39 -2.59 -15.09 2.50
N GLU A 40 -3.46 -15.21 1.50
CA GLU A 40 -3.23 -14.70 0.15
C GLU A 40 -3.04 -13.17 0.16
N ALA A 41 -3.87 -12.43 0.90
CA ALA A 41 -3.70 -10.98 1.05
C ALA A 41 -2.34 -10.62 1.69
N LEU A 42 -1.85 -11.42 2.65
CA LEU A 42 -0.52 -11.24 3.23
C LEU A 42 0.60 -11.55 2.22
N GLN A 43 0.44 -12.56 1.37
CA GLN A 43 1.39 -12.84 0.29
C GLN A 43 1.49 -11.65 -0.68
N PHE A 44 0.37 -11.08 -1.10
CA PHE A 44 0.37 -9.88 -1.93
C PHE A 44 1.02 -8.68 -1.23
N ALA A 45 0.77 -8.50 0.07
CA ALA A 45 1.42 -7.46 0.85
C ALA A 45 2.96 -7.65 0.90
N LEU A 46 3.44 -8.88 1.08
CA LEU A 46 4.86 -9.21 1.06
C LEU A 46 5.50 -8.97 -0.31
N LYS A 47 4.84 -9.38 -1.41
CA LYS A 47 5.30 -9.06 -2.77
C LYS A 47 5.46 -7.56 -2.98
N ALA A 48 4.47 -6.78 -2.54
CA ALA A 48 4.50 -5.33 -2.65
C ALA A 48 5.63 -4.71 -1.84
N LEU A 49 5.85 -5.21 -0.63
CA LEU A 49 6.91 -4.76 0.25
C LEU A 49 8.29 -5.04 -0.33
N TRP A 50 8.49 -6.26 -0.84
CA TRP A 50 9.72 -6.63 -1.52
C TRP A 50 9.96 -5.75 -2.74
N LYS A 51 8.93 -5.55 -3.59
CA LYS A 51 9.04 -4.66 -4.75
C LYS A 51 9.45 -3.24 -4.35
N TYR A 52 8.92 -2.74 -3.23
CA TYR A 52 9.22 -1.40 -2.77
C TYR A 52 10.60 -1.27 -2.13
N TYR A 53 10.97 -2.17 -1.21
CA TYR A 53 12.16 -2.04 -0.38
C TYR A 53 13.41 -2.74 -0.93
N GLU A 54 13.29 -3.50 -2.00
CA GLU A 54 14.41 -4.20 -2.66
C GLU A 54 14.48 -3.77 -4.13
N ASP A 55 13.43 -4.02 -4.92
CA ASP A 55 13.48 -3.77 -6.37
C ASP A 55 13.52 -2.28 -6.76
N PHE A 56 12.72 -1.43 -6.11
CA PHE A 56 12.77 0.03 -6.34
C PHE A 56 13.94 0.73 -5.62
N GLY A 57 14.71 0.00 -4.81
CA GLY A 57 15.90 0.49 -4.13
C GLY A 57 16.05 -0.07 -2.73
N ASP A 58 17.15 -0.79 -2.49
CA ASP A 58 17.44 -1.46 -1.23
C ASP A 58 17.31 -0.53 -0.02
N PHE A 59 16.48 -0.94 0.94
CA PHE A 59 16.33 -0.26 2.21
C PHE A 59 17.57 -0.44 3.08
N THR A 60 18.03 0.66 3.68
CA THR A 60 19.07 0.63 4.71
C THR A 60 18.63 1.46 5.90
N LEU A 61 19.04 1.07 7.11
CA LEU A 61 18.58 1.71 8.35
C LEU A 61 18.99 3.19 8.45
N ASP A 62 20.13 3.53 7.84
CA ASP A 62 20.73 4.88 7.87
C ASP A 62 20.42 5.69 6.61
N GLU A 63 19.39 5.32 5.85
CA GLU A 63 19.05 6.02 4.63
C GLU A 63 18.48 7.43 4.89
N SER A 64 18.77 8.34 3.98
CA SER A 64 18.18 9.68 4.00
C SER A 64 16.70 9.66 3.57
N ASP A 65 15.92 10.64 4.02
CA ASP A 65 14.53 10.86 3.57
C ASP A 65 14.41 10.92 2.03
N LYS A 66 15.46 11.42 1.37
CA LYS A 66 15.54 11.48 -0.10
C LYS A 66 15.49 10.09 -0.76
N ALA A 67 16.14 9.07 -0.18
CA ALA A 67 16.13 7.72 -0.74
C ALA A 67 14.72 7.12 -0.71
N ASN A 68 13.99 7.34 0.40
CA ASN A 68 12.60 6.94 0.51
C ASN A 68 11.70 7.71 -0.46
N ASP A 69 11.93 9.01 -0.66
CA ASP A 69 11.20 9.76 -1.67
C ASP A 69 11.47 9.22 -3.07
N ASP A 70 12.72 8.96 -3.44
CA ASP A 70 13.10 8.41 -4.73
C ASP A 70 12.40 7.05 -4.97
N ARG A 71 12.32 6.17 -3.97
CA ARG A 71 11.47 4.95 -4.04
C ARG A 71 9.99 5.23 -4.29
N LYS A 72 9.38 6.22 -3.61
CA LYS A 72 7.98 6.61 -3.87
C LYS A 72 7.80 7.10 -5.32
N ALA A 73 8.82 7.73 -5.91
CA ALA A 73 8.76 8.13 -7.32
C ALA A 73 8.77 6.91 -8.25
N HIS A 74 9.64 5.93 -7.99
CA HIS A 74 9.65 4.68 -8.75
C HIS A 74 8.32 3.93 -8.64
N LEU A 75 7.79 3.79 -7.44
CA LEU A 75 6.48 3.18 -7.22
C LEU A 75 5.38 3.93 -7.97
N TRP A 76 5.36 5.27 -7.89
CA TRP A 76 4.39 6.09 -8.61
C TRP A 76 4.51 5.92 -10.14
N GLN A 77 5.73 5.92 -10.67
CA GLN A 77 5.95 5.73 -12.10
C GLN A 77 5.51 4.33 -12.54
N TRP A 78 5.77 3.30 -11.74
CA TRP A 78 5.31 1.94 -12.01
C TRP A 78 3.79 1.84 -12.10
N TYR A 79 3.03 2.54 -11.24
CA TYR A 79 1.57 2.61 -11.40
C TYR A 79 1.15 3.27 -12.71
N ARG A 80 1.81 4.37 -13.10
CA ARG A 80 1.51 5.07 -14.36
C ARG A 80 1.80 4.21 -15.58
N ASP A 81 2.92 3.49 -15.56
CA ASP A 81 3.32 2.57 -16.63
C ASP A 81 2.32 1.41 -16.79
N ASN A 82 1.58 1.09 -15.73
CA ASN A 82 0.53 0.07 -15.73
C ASN A 82 -0.89 0.66 -15.83
N GLY A 83 -1.03 1.87 -16.37
CA GLY A 83 -2.33 2.43 -16.78
C GLY A 83 -3.09 3.18 -15.68
N LEU A 84 -2.41 3.66 -14.63
CA LEU A 84 -2.98 4.68 -13.74
C LEU A 84 -2.90 6.05 -14.41
N GLU A 85 -3.96 6.40 -15.15
CA GLU A 85 -4.06 7.66 -15.91
C GLU A 85 -4.68 8.82 -15.12
N GLU A 86 -5.46 8.51 -14.08
CA GLU A 86 -6.09 9.54 -13.24
C GLU A 86 -5.04 10.26 -12.40
N ASN A 87 -5.28 11.54 -12.10
CA ASN A 87 -4.48 12.28 -11.12
C ASN A 87 -5.14 12.19 -9.72
N PRO A 88 -4.62 11.33 -8.82
CA PRO A 88 -5.12 11.17 -7.45
C PRO A 88 -4.62 12.25 -6.47
N ASP A 89 -3.98 13.32 -6.95
CA ASP A 89 -3.51 14.41 -6.10
C ASP A 89 -4.64 15.00 -5.26
N ILE A 90 -4.33 15.33 -4.01
CA ILE A 90 -5.31 15.75 -3.01
C ILE A 90 -5.51 17.27 -3.13
N PRO A 91 -6.67 17.76 -3.59
CA PRO A 91 -6.93 19.19 -3.64
C PRO A 91 -7.22 19.74 -2.24
N LEU A 92 -6.48 20.77 -1.81
CA LEU A 92 -6.67 21.36 -0.48
C LEU A 92 -7.86 22.32 -0.39
N GLN A 93 -8.26 22.91 -1.53
CA GLN A 93 -9.36 23.88 -1.60
C GLN A 93 -10.71 23.32 -1.15
N LYS A 94 -10.90 21.99 -1.26
CA LYS A 94 -12.14 21.31 -0.88
C LYS A 94 -12.10 20.72 0.53
N GLN A 95 -10.99 20.88 1.25
CA GLN A 95 -10.82 20.31 2.60
C GLN A 95 -11.28 21.27 3.68
N ARG A 96 -11.73 20.71 4.81
CA ARG A 96 -12.00 21.50 6.01
C ARG A 96 -10.71 22.17 6.51
N ARG A 97 -10.84 23.34 7.16
CA ARG A 97 -9.69 24.16 7.59
C ARG A 97 -8.72 23.41 8.53
N ASP A 98 -9.26 22.62 9.45
CA ASP A 98 -8.50 21.78 10.39
C ASP A 98 -7.71 20.67 9.68
N VAL A 99 -8.36 19.96 8.77
CA VAL A 99 -7.71 18.91 7.95
C VAL A 99 -6.64 19.52 7.05
N ARG A 100 -6.93 20.66 6.42
CA ARG A 100 -5.96 21.38 5.59
C ARG A 100 -4.72 21.78 6.40
N ALA A 101 -4.89 22.40 7.57
CA ALA A 101 -3.77 22.80 8.42
C ALA A 101 -2.90 21.59 8.84
N LEU A 102 -3.52 20.45 9.13
CA LEU A 102 -2.81 19.21 9.42
C LEU A 102 -2.01 18.75 8.20
N LEU A 103 -2.63 18.68 7.03
CA LEU A 103 -1.96 18.22 5.81
C LEU A 103 -0.78 19.12 5.42
N GLU A 104 -0.95 20.43 5.52
CA GLU A 104 0.10 21.43 5.25
C GLU A 104 1.28 21.36 6.22
N ALA A 105 1.06 20.87 7.44
CA ALA A 105 2.12 20.72 8.44
C ALA A 105 3.05 19.52 8.16
N TYR A 106 2.58 18.51 7.42
CA TYR A 106 3.31 17.26 7.21
C TYR A 106 3.69 16.97 5.76
N TYR A 107 3.10 17.67 4.79
CA TYR A 107 3.33 17.41 3.37
C TYR A 107 3.58 18.70 2.59
N PRO A 108 4.49 18.66 1.59
CA PRO A 108 4.69 19.80 0.72
C PRO A 108 3.44 20.04 -0.13
N VAL A 109 3.11 21.33 -0.31
CA VAL A 109 1.98 21.77 -1.12
C VAL A 109 2.50 22.40 -2.39
N GLU A 110 2.04 21.89 -3.52
CA GLU A 110 2.37 22.36 -4.85
C GLU A 110 1.05 22.72 -5.56
N ASP A 111 0.93 23.95 -6.05
CA ASP A 111 -0.27 24.46 -6.73
C ASP A 111 -1.60 24.26 -5.97
N GLY A 112 -1.55 24.34 -4.63
CA GLY A 112 -2.72 24.14 -3.76
C GLY A 112 -3.20 22.69 -3.68
N ARG A 113 -2.34 21.75 -4.05
CA ARG A 113 -2.54 20.30 -3.99
C ARG A 113 -1.38 19.64 -3.26
N ILE A 114 -1.62 18.44 -2.76
CA ILE A 114 -0.57 17.55 -2.26
C ILE A 114 -0.44 16.41 -3.25
N SER A 115 0.79 16.17 -3.72
CA SER A 115 1.03 15.05 -4.62
C SER A 115 0.69 13.72 -3.95
N TYR A 116 -0.07 12.88 -4.64
CA TYR A 116 -0.44 11.56 -4.13
C TYR A 116 0.78 10.67 -3.82
N ARG A 117 1.92 10.93 -4.48
CA ARG A 117 3.20 10.26 -4.21
C ARG A 117 3.58 10.30 -2.72
N HIS A 118 3.23 11.36 -1.99
CA HIS A 118 3.53 11.43 -0.55
C HIS A 118 2.66 10.47 0.30
N CYS A 119 1.56 9.97 -0.24
CA CYS A 119 0.61 9.09 0.43
C CYS A 119 0.70 7.62 -0.02
N ILE A 120 1.40 7.33 -1.11
CA ILE A 120 1.40 6.04 -1.81
C ILE A 120 1.89 4.83 -0.98
N ASN A 121 2.77 5.07 0.00
CA ASN A 121 3.41 4.02 0.81
C ASN A 121 2.68 3.71 2.14
N ARG A 122 1.51 4.32 2.42
CA ARG A 122 0.80 3.99 3.66
C ARG A 122 -0.02 2.72 3.46
N MET A 123 0.50 1.58 3.94
CA MET A 123 -0.20 0.29 4.12
C MET A 123 -1.60 0.40 4.73
N SER A 124 -1.90 1.51 5.42
CA SER A 124 -3.24 1.85 5.90
C SER A 124 -4.32 1.74 4.81
N PHE A 125 -3.97 2.01 3.55
CA PHE A 125 -4.89 1.85 2.42
C PHE A 125 -5.17 0.37 2.10
N TRP A 126 -4.17 -0.50 2.27
CA TRP A 126 -4.23 -1.93 1.95
C TRP A 126 -5.06 -2.72 2.96
N MET A 127 -4.97 -2.37 4.25
CA MET A 127 -5.83 -2.98 5.28
C MET A 127 -7.29 -2.51 5.22
N ALA A 128 -7.55 -1.28 4.75
CA ALA A 128 -8.91 -0.77 4.63
C ALA A 128 -9.71 -1.50 3.54
N ILE A 129 -9.07 -1.87 2.42
CA ILE A 129 -9.71 -2.66 1.37
C ILE A 129 -10.00 -4.08 1.87
N ALA A 130 -9.03 -4.74 2.52
CA ALA A 130 -9.23 -6.06 3.11
C ALA A 130 -10.29 -6.09 4.24
N SER A 131 -10.41 -5.00 5.02
CA SER A 131 -11.38 -4.88 6.12
C SER A 131 -12.81 -4.58 5.65
N SER A 132 -13.00 -4.01 4.45
CA SER A 132 -14.33 -3.59 3.98
C SER A 132 -15.23 -4.75 3.52
N SER A 133 -14.66 -5.94 3.28
CA SER A 133 -15.43 -7.14 2.92
C SER A 133 -16.11 -7.81 4.13
N THR A 134 -15.76 -7.43 5.37
CA THR A 134 -16.24 -8.14 6.58
C THR A 134 -17.45 -7.51 7.26
N SER A 135 -18.32 -6.80 6.52
CA SER A 135 -19.56 -6.22 7.10
C SER A 135 -20.84 -6.44 6.28
N ARG A 136 -20.89 -7.46 5.41
CA ARG A 136 -22.14 -7.89 4.75
C ARG A 136 -22.46 -9.37 4.96
N LYS A 137 -22.40 -9.82 6.22
CA LYS A 137 -23.12 -11.02 6.67
C LYS A 137 -23.53 -10.87 8.14
N ARG A 138 -24.49 -9.98 8.38
CA ARG A 138 -25.35 -10.05 9.57
C ARG A 138 -26.80 -9.80 9.16
N ARG A 139 -27.65 -10.71 9.66
CA ARG A 139 -29.12 -10.70 9.71
C ARG A 139 -29.84 -11.38 8.54
N ASN A 140 -30.01 -12.69 8.67
CA ASN A 140 -31.36 -13.26 8.63
C ASN A 140 -31.66 -13.83 10.01
N CYS A 141 -32.48 -13.10 10.76
CA CYS A 141 -33.31 -13.68 11.83
C CYS A 141 -34.62 -14.10 11.18
N THR A 142 -34.90 -15.40 11.15
CA THR A 142 -36.18 -16.02 11.50
C THR A 142 -35.97 -17.52 11.59
#